data_AF-A0A9N8MG10-F1
#
_entry.id   AF-A0A9N8MG10-F1
#
_cell.length_a   1.000
_cell.length_b   1.000
_cell.length_c   1.000
_cell.angle_alpha   90.00
_cell.angle_beta   90.00
_cell.angle_gamma   90.00
#
_symmetry.space_group_name_H-M   'P 1'
#
loop_
_entity.id
_entity.type
_entity.pdbx_description
1 polymer ?
#
loop_
_entity_poly.entity_id
_entity_poly.type
_entity_poly.pdbx_seq_one_letter_code
_entity_poly.pdbx_strand_id
1 'polypeptide(L)'
;MSKAMLIISAACFVFLVGTIALYSMSYSNGVIQFAIELFTIPAILYVVFAFVFSLINVFRKKVEYNLILGLNTITILAMVLATIADYK
;
A
#
# COMPACT_ATOMS: atom_id res chain seq x y z
N MET A 1 2.70 10.16 16.72
CA MET A 1 1.95 9.18 15.89
C MET A 1 2.22 9.34 14.40
N SER A 2 2.16 10.55 13.83
CA SER A 2 2.37 10.78 12.39
C SER A 2 3.68 10.17 11.86
N LYS A 3 4.80 10.28 12.59
CA LYS A 3 6.08 9.68 12.20
C LYS A 3 6.05 8.15 12.06
N ALA A 4 5.51 7.44 13.05
CA ALA A 4 5.41 5.98 13.01
C ALA A 4 4.49 5.53 11.87
N MET A 5 3.37 6.24 11.68
CA MET A 5 2.43 5.99 10.60
C MET A 5 3.05 6.23 9.22
N LEU A 6 3.89 7.27 9.10
CA LEU A 6 4.63 7.55 7.88
C LEU A 6 5.64 6.43 7.56
N ILE A 7 6.41 5.99 8.56
CA ILE A 7 7.39 4.90 8.39
C ILE A 7 6.71 3.61 7.96
N ILE A 8 5.60 3.24 8.62
CA ILE A 8 4.85 2.02 8.25
C ILE A 8 4.23 2.18 6.86
N SER A 9 3.68 3.36 6.53
CA SER A 9 3.16 3.64 5.17
C SER A 9 4.25 3.50 4.11
N ALA A 10 5.48 3.94 4.39
CA ALA A 10 6.63 3.78 3.49
C ALA A 10 7.07 2.32 3.36
N ALA A 11 7.10 1.57 4.46
CA ALA A 11 7.37 0.14 4.43
C ALA A 11 6.31 -0.61 3.61
N CYS A 12 5.02 -0.29 3.80
CA CYS A 12 3.93 -0.85 3.00
C CYS A 12 4.05 -0.48 1.51
N PHE A 13 4.44 0.76 1.18
CA PHE A 13 4.67 1.16 -0.21
C PHE A 13 5.77 0.31 -0.87
N VAL A 14 6.94 0.21 -0.22
CA VAL A 14 8.07 -0.58 -0.76
C VAL A 14 7.68 -2.06 -0.87
N PHE A 15 7.03 -2.60 0.15
CA PHE A 15 6.59 -3.99 0.17
C PHE A 15 5.58 -4.27 -0.96
N LEU A 16 4.51 -3.48 -1.08
CA LEU A 16 3.45 -3.69 -2.06
C LEU A 16 3.93 -3.48 -3.50
N VAL A 17 4.77 -2.47 -3.74
CA VAL A 17 5.38 -2.29 -5.07
C VAL A 17 6.33 -3.44 -5.40
N GLY A 18 7.09 -3.92 -4.41
CA GLY A 18 7.94 -5.10 -4.57
C GLY A 18 7.14 -6.37 -4.87
N THR A 19 5.99 -6.57 -4.20
CA THR A 19 5.16 -7.74 -4.46
C THR A 19 4.51 -7.71 -5.83
N ILE A 20 4.12 -6.55 -6.39
CA ILE A 20 3.66 -6.45 -7.79
C ILE A 20 4.70 -7.06 -8.74
N ALA A 21 5.97 -6.71 -8.58
CA ALA A 21 7.04 -7.23 -9.43
C ALA A 21 7.19 -8.75 -9.25
N LEU A 22 7.14 -9.25 -8.01
CA LEU A 22 7.28 -10.68 -7.72
C LEU A 22 6.08 -11.52 -8.23
N TYR A 23 4.87 -10.97 -8.20
CA TYR A 23 3.67 -11.62 -8.74
C TYR A 23 3.80 -11.88 -10.24
N SER A 24 4.32 -10.91 -10.99
CA SER A 24 4.53 -11.07 -12.43
C SER A 24 5.50 -12.21 -12.80
N MET A 25 6.36 -12.65 -11.86
CA MET A 25 7.36 -13.69 -12.08
C MET A 25 6.99 -15.07 -11.46
N SER A 26 6.04 -15.13 -10.51
CA SER A 26 5.85 -16.30 -9.65
C SER A 26 4.56 -17.10 -9.89
N TYR A 27 3.87 -16.90 -11.03
CA TYR A 27 2.56 -17.52 -11.32
C TYR A 27 2.52 -19.06 -11.20
N SER A 28 3.68 -19.74 -11.20
CA SER A 28 3.80 -21.20 -11.12
C SER A 28 4.10 -21.77 -9.71
N ASN A 29 4.41 -20.93 -8.71
CA ASN A 29 4.85 -21.40 -7.37
C ASN A 29 3.82 -21.05 -6.28
N GLY A 30 2.82 -21.91 -6.09
CA GLY A 30 1.70 -21.67 -5.17
C GLY A 30 2.08 -21.40 -3.70
N VAL A 31 3.20 -21.93 -3.21
CA VAL A 31 3.67 -21.65 -1.84
C VAL A 31 4.16 -20.21 -1.68
N ILE A 32 4.87 -19.70 -2.69
CA ILE A 32 5.37 -18.32 -2.72
C ILE A 32 4.18 -17.37 -2.85
N GLN A 33 3.22 -17.70 -3.71
CA GLN A 33 2.00 -16.93 -3.87
C GLN A 33 1.21 -16.83 -2.55
N PHE A 34 0.98 -17.95 -1.86
CA PHE A 34 0.27 -17.95 -0.57
C PHE A 34 0.97 -17.10 0.49
N ALA A 35 2.30 -17.22 0.59
CA ALA A 35 3.09 -16.41 1.51
C ALA A 35 2.98 -14.91 1.19
N ILE A 36 3.02 -14.53 -0.08
CA ILE A 36 2.88 -13.13 -0.50
C ILE A 36 1.46 -12.61 -0.19
N GLU A 37 0.41 -13.38 -0.49
CA GLU A 37 -1.00 -12.99 -0.21
C GLU A 37 -1.23 -12.71 1.27
N LEU A 38 -0.67 -13.55 2.15
CA LEU A 38 -0.80 -13.44 3.60
C LEU A 38 -0.31 -12.10 4.16
N PHE A 39 0.75 -11.53 3.57
CA PHE A 39 1.29 -10.23 3.98
C PHE A 39 0.72 -9.05 3.17
N THR A 40 0.26 -9.31 1.95
CA THR A 40 -0.33 -8.30 1.06
C THR A 40 -1.68 -7.82 1.58
N ILE A 41 -2.55 -8.73 2.05
CA ILE A 41 -3.87 -8.36 2.57
C ILE A 41 -3.79 -7.39 3.78
N PRO A 42 -3.02 -7.69 4.86
CA PRO A 42 -2.84 -6.75 5.97
C PRO A 42 -2.22 -5.42 5.54
N ALA A 43 -1.27 -5.43 4.60
CA ALA A 43 -0.63 -4.21 4.11
C ALA A 43 -1.63 -3.32 3.35
N ILE A 44 -2.49 -3.88 2.51
CA ILE A 44 -3.55 -3.13 1.83
C ILE A 44 -4.52 -2.53 2.84
N LEU A 45 -4.98 -3.33 3.82
CA LEU A 45 -5.87 -2.85 4.88
C LEU A 45 -5.25 -1.67 5.65
N TYR A 46 -3.95 -1.76 5.97
CA TYR A 46 -3.23 -0.69 6.62
C TYR A 46 -3.16 0.58 5.76
N VAL A 47 -2.80 0.45 4.48
CA VAL A 47 -2.69 1.59 3.55
C VAL A 47 -4.04 2.30 3.38
N VAL A 48 -5.14 1.57 3.27
CA VAL A 48 -6.50 2.14 3.19
C VAL A 48 -6.87 2.85 4.49
N PHE A 49 -6.62 2.22 5.64
CA PHE A 49 -6.83 2.86 6.94
C PHE A 49 -6.01 4.14 7.06
N ALA A 50 -4.74 4.09 6.66
CA ALA A 50 -3.82 5.21 6.78
C ALA A 50 -4.20 6.37 5.84
N PHE A 51 -4.69 6.06 4.65
CA PHE A 51 -5.28 7.02 3.74
C PHE A 51 -6.48 7.73 4.36
N VAL A 52 -7.48 7.00 4.86
CA VAL A 52 -8.70 7.62 5.44
C VAL A 52 -8.35 8.45 6.68
N PHE A 53 -7.50 7.92 7.56
CA PHE A 53 -7.09 8.63 8.77
C PHE A 53 -6.30 9.91 8.45
N SER A 54 -5.37 9.85 7.50
CA SER A 54 -4.62 11.03 7.07
C SER A 54 -5.54 12.05 6.41
N LEU A 55 -6.49 11.62 5.56
CA LEU A 55 -7.48 12.49 4.92
C LEU A 55 -8.28 13.30 5.96
N ILE A 56 -8.83 12.62 6.99
CA ILE A 56 -9.55 13.28 8.08
C ILE A 56 -8.68 14.31 8.79
N ASN A 57 -7.41 13.98 9.07
CA ASN A 57 -6.51 14.91 9.77
C ASN A 57 -6.06 16.08 8.89
N VAL A 58 -5.94 15.90 7.57
CA VAL A 58 -5.69 16.98 6.61
C VAL A 58 -6.88 17.95 6.57
N PHE A 59 -8.13 17.44 6.54
CA PHE A 59 -9.32 18.29 6.65
C PHE A 59 -9.40 19.06 7.98
N ARG A 60 -8.82 18.50 9.05
CA ARG A 60 -8.63 19.19 10.34
C ARG A 60 -7.42 20.14 10.36
N LYS A 61 -6.87 20.49 9.19
CA LYS A 61 -5.71 21.39 8.99
C LYS A 61 -4.42 20.91 9.65
N LYS A 62 -4.25 19.61 9.89
CA LYS A 62 -2.98 19.04 10.37
C LYS A 62 -2.06 18.70 9.20
N VAL A 63 -1.20 19.66 8.85
CA VAL A 63 -0.31 19.60 7.68
C VAL A 63 0.67 18.41 7.72
N GLU A 64 1.04 17.93 8.91
CA GLU A 64 1.92 16.76 9.08
C GLU A 64 1.41 15.46 8.43
N TYR A 65 0.10 15.38 8.14
CA TYR A 65 -0.52 14.21 7.49
C TYR A 65 -0.54 14.30 5.96
N ASN A 66 -0.19 15.43 5.35
CA ASN A 66 -0.20 15.59 3.89
C ASN A 66 0.72 14.57 3.21
N LEU A 67 1.88 14.32 3.79
CA LEU A 67 2.86 13.40 3.22
C LEU A 67 2.40 11.93 3.35
N ILE A 68 1.75 11.59 4.47
CA ILE A 68 1.13 10.28 4.69
C ILE A 68 -0.02 10.07 3.70
N LEU A 69 -0.84 11.09 3.49
CA LEU A 69 -1.95 11.06 2.54
C LEU A 69 -1.43 10.85 1.12
N GLY A 70 -0.45 11.64 0.69
CA GLY A 70 0.15 11.52 -0.64
C GLY A 70 0.77 10.16 -0.88
N LEU A 71 1.56 9.65 0.06
CA LEU A 71 2.21 8.35 -0.04
C LEU A 71 1.18 7.22 -0.18
N ASN A 72 0.17 7.15 0.71
CA ASN A 72 -0.84 6.11 0.63
C ASN A 72 -1.74 6.24 -0.61
N THR A 73 -1.96 7.46 -1.12
CA THR A 73 -2.66 7.68 -2.40
C THR A 73 -1.88 7.06 -3.56
N ILE A 74 -0.57 7.30 -3.63
CA ILE A 74 0.30 6.73 -4.67
C ILE A 74 0.32 5.21 -4.57
N THR A 75 0.42 4.65 -3.37
CA THR A 75 0.38 3.20 -3.15
C THR A 75 -0.91 2.59 -3.67
N ILE A 76 -2.07 3.18 -3.34
CA ILE A 76 -3.38 2.70 -3.81
C ILE A 76 -3.47 2.78 -5.33
N LEU A 77 -3.05 3.90 -5.94
CA LEU A 77 -3.06 4.05 -7.39
C LEU A 77 -2.18 3.00 -8.09
N ALA A 78 -0.98 2.74 -7.57
CA ALA A 78 -0.09 1.71 -8.11
C ALA A 78 -0.73 0.32 -8.05
N MET A 79 -1.40 -0.03 -6.95
CA MET A 79 -2.13 -1.28 -6.81
C MET A 79 -3.26 -1.40 -7.84
N VAL A 80 -4.10 -0.36 -7.97
CA VAL A 80 -5.21 -0.35 -8.91
C VAL A 80 -4.71 -0.50 -10.35
N LEU A 81 -3.66 0.23 -10.72
CA LEU A 81 -3.05 0.13 -12.05
C LEU A 81 -2.46 -1.27 -12.31
N ALA A 82 -1.79 -1.86 -11.32
CA ALA A 82 -1.25 -3.21 -11.43
C ALA A 82 -2.36 -4.25 -11.63
N THR A 83 -3.47 -4.14 -10.88
CA THR A 83 -4.63 -5.01 -11.07
C THR A 83 -5.23 -4.83 -12.48
N ILE A 84 -5.48 -3.60 -12.93
CA ILE A 84 -6.02 -3.36 -14.28
C ILE A 84 -5.09 -3.92 -15.38
N ALA A 85 -3.78 -3.83 -15.19
CA ALA A 85 -2.80 -4.37 -16.12
C ALA A 85 -2.79 -5.91 -16.17
N ASP A 86 -3.04 -6.58 -15.04
CA ASP A 86 -3.11 -8.04 -14.95
C ASP A 86 -4.39 -8.62 -15.57
N TYR A 87 -5.49 -7.86 -15.56
CA TYR A 87 -6.77 -8.25 -16.16
C TYR A 87 -6.85 -8.04 -17.70
N LYS A 88 -5.84 -7.45 -18.33
CA LYS A 88 -5.77 -7.22 -19.79
C LYS A 88 -4.92 -8.25 -20.49
#